data_AF-A0A653J5M1-F1
#
_entry.id   AF-A0A653J5M1-F1
#
_cell.length_a   1.000
_cell.length_b   1.000
_cell.length_c   1.000
_cell.angle_alpha   90.00
_cell.angle_beta   90.00
_cell.angle_gamma   90.00
#
_symmetry.space_group_name_H-M   'P 1'
#
loop_
_entity.id
_entity.type
_entity.pdbx_description
1 polymer ?
#
loop_
_entity_poly.entity_id
_entity_poly.type
_entity_poly.pdbx_seq_one_letter_code
_entity_poly.pdbx_strand_id
1 'polypeptide(L)'
;MVTGSHIPDDRNGIKFNRADGEVLKPDELAMRAQTVTLPNLFDGAGMLAQPGDCGPLIDVAAPYAARYVDFFGTKALRGVKLDVYEHSAVGRDVLARIVTELGAEVVLLGRSEKFIPVDTEAVRSEDQALALDWARDLSLDAILSTDGDSDRPLLADETGAWMRGDVLGILCAQALGIEAVATPVSCNSAVELSGAFAAVRRTRIGSPFVIEAMNALLADFGSVCGYEANGGFLLATPVKAGGRILAALPTRDAVLPMLAVLAAARSPQPAARE
;
A
#
# COMPACT_ATOMS: atom_id res chain seq x y z
N MET A 1 -1.97 12.67 -9.52
CA MET A 1 -0.87 12.68 -8.53
C MET A 1 0.43 13.02 -9.23
N VAL A 2 1.18 14.03 -8.78
CA VAL A 2 2.52 14.34 -9.32
C VAL A 2 3.54 13.55 -8.51
N THR A 3 4.16 12.55 -9.12
CA THR A 3 5.08 11.64 -8.44
C THR A 3 5.86 10.78 -9.44
N GLY A 4 7.13 10.53 -9.14
CA GLY A 4 7.94 9.49 -9.76
C GLY A 4 7.80 8.10 -9.09
N SER A 5 7.11 8.00 -7.95
CA SER A 5 7.00 6.80 -7.12
C SER A 5 8.38 6.29 -6.68
N HIS A 6 8.87 5.21 -7.27
CA HIS A 6 10.13 4.55 -6.94
C HIS A 6 11.31 4.92 -7.86
N ILE A 7 11.08 5.75 -8.90
CA ILE A 7 12.13 6.09 -9.87
C ILE A 7 13.19 7.03 -9.26
N PRO A 8 14.39 7.12 -9.87
CA PRO A 8 15.46 8.00 -9.39
C PRO A 8 15.05 9.47 -9.21
N ASP A 9 15.77 10.17 -8.34
CA ASP A 9 15.47 11.54 -7.88
C ASP A 9 15.69 12.63 -8.94
N ASP A 10 16.32 12.29 -10.08
CA ASP A 10 16.47 13.14 -11.26
C ASP A 10 15.26 13.06 -12.23
N ARG A 11 14.21 12.31 -11.86
CA ARG A 11 13.00 12.09 -12.66
C ARG A 11 11.73 12.40 -11.86
N ASN A 12 10.64 12.60 -12.58
CA ASN A 12 9.30 12.75 -12.00
C ASN A 12 8.24 12.21 -12.96
N GLY A 13 6.99 12.17 -12.52
CA GLY A 13 5.87 11.64 -13.29
C GLY A 13 4.53 12.20 -12.86
N ILE A 14 3.49 11.79 -13.58
CA ILE A 14 2.09 12.11 -13.27
C ILE A 14 1.30 10.80 -13.35
N LYS A 15 0.70 10.39 -12.23
CA LYS A 15 -0.28 9.30 -12.18
C LYS A 15 -1.69 9.89 -12.35
N PHE A 16 -2.43 9.42 -13.34
CA PHE A 16 -3.82 9.79 -13.59
C PHE A 16 -4.76 8.75 -12.98
N ASN A 17 -5.82 9.22 -12.33
CA ASN A 17 -6.89 8.39 -11.77
C ASN A 17 -8.23 8.89 -12.31
N ARG A 18 -9.18 7.97 -12.44
CA ARG A 18 -10.59 8.30 -12.60
C ARG A 18 -11.20 8.56 -11.22
N ALA A 19 -12.42 9.14 -11.20
CA ALA A 19 -13.14 9.33 -9.95
C ALA A 19 -13.52 8.00 -9.26
N ASP A 20 -13.63 6.93 -10.05
CA ASP A 20 -14.05 5.59 -9.64
C ASP A 20 -12.89 4.58 -9.55
N GLY A 21 -11.66 4.95 -9.92
CA GLY A 21 -10.56 3.98 -9.90
C GLY A 21 -9.27 4.41 -10.60
N GLU A 22 -8.33 3.47 -10.70
CA GLU A 22 -7.14 3.60 -11.54
C GLU A 22 -7.49 3.63 -13.03
N VAL A 23 -6.65 4.30 -13.83
CA VAL A 23 -6.73 4.29 -15.28
C VAL A 23 -6.40 2.89 -15.80
N LEU A 24 -7.32 2.31 -16.58
CA LEU A 24 -7.13 1.01 -17.21
C LEU A 24 -6.50 1.15 -18.60
N LYS A 25 -6.11 0.03 -19.21
CA LYS A 25 -5.51 0.03 -20.56
C LYS A 25 -6.39 0.70 -21.64
N PRO A 26 -7.71 0.49 -21.68
CA PRO A 26 -8.57 1.22 -22.60
C PRO A 26 -8.56 2.73 -22.36
N ASP A 27 -8.54 3.17 -21.10
CA ASP A 27 -8.47 4.59 -20.75
C ASP A 27 -7.13 5.21 -21.22
N GLU A 28 -6.01 4.51 -21.01
CA GLU A 28 -4.69 4.94 -21.48
C GLU A 28 -4.65 5.13 -23.00
N LEU A 29 -5.21 4.18 -23.76
CA LEU A 29 -5.31 4.26 -25.22
C LEU A 29 -6.17 5.45 -25.66
N ALA A 30 -7.30 5.67 -24.98
CA ALA A 30 -8.19 6.79 -25.26
C ALA A 30 -7.52 8.14 -24.99
N MET A 31 -6.77 8.26 -23.88
CA MET A 31 -5.98 9.46 -23.55
C MET A 31 -4.90 9.73 -24.59
N ARG A 32 -4.15 8.69 -25.01
CA ARG A 32 -3.08 8.82 -26.01
C ARG A 32 -3.58 9.18 -27.41
N ALA A 33 -4.83 8.85 -27.73
CA ALA A 33 -5.45 9.20 -29.00
C ALA A 33 -5.88 10.68 -29.07
N GLN A 34 -5.91 11.40 -27.94
CA GLN A 34 -6.29 12.81 -27.93
C GLN A 34 -5.19 13.69 -28.52
N THR A 35 -5.57 14.60 -29.42
CA THR A 35 -4.74 15.73 -29.83
C THR A 35 -5.26 16.97 -29.13
N VAL A 36 -4.44 17.57 -28.26
CA VAL A 36 -4.81 18.75 -27.49
C VAL A 36 -4.09 19.96 -28.06
N THR A 37 -4.83 20.96 -28.52
CA THR A 37 -4.27 22.28 -28.85
C THR A 37 -4.01 23.01 -27.53
N LEU A 38 -2.74 23.17 -27.18
CA LEU A 38 -2.36 23.91 -25.98
C LEU A 38 -2.66 25.41 -26.20
N PRO A 39 -3.41 26.07 -25.31
CA PRO A 39 -3.49 27.53 -25.33
C PRO A 39 -2.12 28.12 -24.95
N ASN A 40 -1.92 29.40 -25.22
CA ASN A 40 -0.74 30.12 -24.75
C ASN A 40 -0.85 30.38 -23.23
N LEU A 41 -0.70 29.31 -22.43
CA LEU A 41 -0.88 29.29 -20.98
C LEU A 41 0.43 29.49 -20.22
N PHE A 42 1.58 29.36 -20.88
CA PHE A 42 2.88 29.33 -20.23
C PHE A 42 3.67 30.61 -20.51
N ASP A 43 4.45 31.06 -19.54
CA ASP A 43 5.40 32.16 -19.68
C ASP A 43 6.74 31.69 -20.30
N GLY A 44 7.69 32.62 -20.45
CA GLY A 44 9.01 32.31 -21.01
C GLY A 44 9.88 31.38 -20.15
N ALA A 45 9.46 31.09 -18.91
CA ALA A 45 10.11 30.13 -18.00
C ALA A 45 9.39 28.77 -17.99
N GLY A 46 8.31 28.60 -18.75
CA GLY A 46 7.51 27.37 -18.79
C GLY A 46 6.54 27.22 -17.61
N MET A 47 6.30 28.29 -16.84
CA MET A 47 5.34 28.31 -15.74
C MET A 47 3.98 28.80 -16.25
N LEU A 48 2.88 28.49 -15.53
CA LEU A 48 1.57 29.04 -15.87
C LEU A 48 1.60 30.57 -15.78
N ALA A 49 1.30 31.26 -16.87
CA ALA A 49 1.29 32.73 -16.96
C ALA A 49 0.22 33.36 -16.06
N GLN A 50 -0.89 32.64 -15.84
CA GLN A 50 -1.93 32.97 -14.88
C GLN A 50 -2.29 31.69 -14.12
N PRO A 51 -1.68 31.42 -12.94
CA PRO A 51 -2.05 30.27 -12.14
C PRO A 51 -3.51 30.44 -11.68
N GLY A 52 -4.32 29.40 -11.91
CA GLY A 52 -5.70 29.36 -11.43
C GLY A 52 -5.77 29.20 -9.92
N ASP A 53 -6.91 29.55 -9.33
CA ASP A 53 -7.22 29.20 -7.95
C ASP A 53 -7.43 27.68 -7.83
N CYS A 54 -6.63 27.02 -6.98
CA CYS A 54 -6.75 25.59 -6.71
C CYS A 54 -7.80 25.26 -5.64
N GLY A 55 -8.48 26.27 -5.09
CA GLY A 55 -9.42 26.12 -3.99
C GLY A 55 -8.73 25.85 -2.65
N PRO A 56 -9.52 25.65 -1.57
CA PRO A 56 -8.97 25.37 -0.25
C PRO A 56 -8.36 23.97 -0.19
N LEU A 57 -7.38 23.80 0.70
CA LEU A 57 -6.84 22.48 1.02
C LEU A 57 -7.94 21.61 1.64
N ILE A 58 -8.05 20.37 1.16
CA ILE A 58 -8.99 19.37 1.68
C ILE A 58 -8.22 18.41 2.58
N ASP A 59 -8.69 18.21 3.81
CA ASP A 59 -8.12 17.18 4.70
C ASP A 59 -8.58 15.80 4.25
N VAL A 60 -7.67 15.10 3.56
CA VAL A 60 -7.82 13.70 3.17
C VAL A 60 -7.19 12.74 4.17
N ALA A 61 -6.34 13.22 5.08
CA ALA A 61 -5.58 12.38 6.00
C ALA A 61 -6.45 11.88 7.16
N ALA A 62 -7.31 12.73 7.72
CA ALA A 62 -8.23 12.32 8.78
C ALA A 62 -9.21 11.19 8.37
N PRO A 63 -9.96 11.30 7.25
CA PRO A 63 -10.84 10.21 6.82
C PRO A 63 -10.07 8.95 6.41
N TYR A 64 -8.85 9.10 5.85
CA TYR A 64 -7.98 7.97 5.53
C TYR A 64 -7.52 7.23 6.78
N ALA A 65 -7.12 7.93 7.85
CA ALA A 65 -6.76 7.31 9.11
C ALA A 65 -7.96 6.64 9.80
N ALA A 66 -9.11 7.35 9.85
CA ALA A 66 -10.35 6.85 10.45
C ALA A 66 -10.79 5.52 9.84
N ARG A 67 -10.65 5.35 8.52
CA ARG A 67 -10.92 4.08 7.82
C ARG A 67 -10.28 2.86 8.49
N TYR A 68 -9.03 2.97 8.92
CA TYR A 68 -8.32 1.86 9.57
C TYR A 68 -8.66 1.76 11.06
N VAL A 69 -8.72 2.89 11.76
CA VAL A 69 -9.00 2.95 13.20
C VAL A 69 -10.41 2.44 13.50
N ASP A 70 -11.40 2.80 12.68
CA ASP A 70 -12.78 2.36 12.82
C ASP A 70 -12.95 0.86 12.53
N PHE A 71 -12.12 0.30 11.65
CA PHE A 71 -12.18 -1.13 11.29
C PHE A 71 -11.45 -2.02 12.30
N PHE A 72 -10.17 -1.73 12.58
CA PHE A 72 -9.35 -2.54 13.48
C PHE A 72 -9.67 -2.25 14.96
N GLY A 73 -10.02 -1.00 15.28
CA GLY A 73 -10.30 -0.52 16.64
C GLY A 73 -9.05 -0.02 17.36
N THR A 74 -9.25 0.91 18.29
CA THR A 74 -8.20 1.68 18.99
C THR A 74 -7.27 0.89 19.92
N LYS A 75 -7.44 -0.43 20.00
CA LYS A 75 -6.60 -1.33 20.82
C LYS A 75 -6.00 -2.47 20.01
N ALA A 76 -6.16 -2.46 18.68
CA ALA A 76 -5.70 -3.54 17.82
C ALA A 76 -4.19 -3.81 17.97
N LEU A 77 -3.41 -2.76 18.23
CA LEU A 77 -1.95 -2.84 18.37
C LEU A 77 -1.48 -2.55 19.80
N ARG A 78 -2.34 -2.72 20.81
CA ARG A 78 -1.97 -2.49 22.21
C ARG A 78 -0.83 -3.40 22.64
N GLY A 79 0.23 -2.77 23.18
CA GLY A 79 1.41 -3.47 23.69
C GLY A 79 2.32 -3.99 22.58
N VAL A 80 2.22 -3.39 21.38
CA VAL A 80 3.15 -3.59 20.27
C VAL A 80 4.00 -2.34 20.15
N LYS A 81 5.32 -2.50 20.05
CA LYS A 81 6.27 -1.42 19.82
C LYS A 81 6.74 -1.43 18.37
N LEU A 82 6.42 -0.36 17.65
CA LEU A 82 6.64 -0.25 16.21
C LEU A 82 7.60 0.91 15.92
N ASP A 83 8.48 0.69 14.97
CA ASP A 83 9.14 1.80 14.28
C ASP A 83 8.36 2.18 13.02
N VAL A 84 8.25 3.47 12.77
CA VAL A 84 7.86 4.00 11.47
C VAL A 84 9.11 4.61 10.85
N TYR A 85 9.72 3.87 9.93
CA TYR A 85 10.83 4.38 9.13
C TYR A 85 10.28 5.44 8.15
N GLU A 86 10.58 6.70 8.45
CA GLU A 86 9.94 7.84 7.83
C GLU A 86 10.50 8.19 6.45
N HIS A 87 11.83 8.09 6.28
CA HIS A 87 12.58 8.61 5.13
C HIS A 87 11.95 9.90 4.56
N SER A 88 11.51 9.87 3.32
CA SER A 88 10.80 10.95 2.63
C SER A 88 9.44 10.50 2.08
N ALA A 89 8.82 9.45 2.64
CA ALA A 89 7.49 9.05 2.23
C ALA A 89 6.47 10.15 2.54
N VAL A 90 5.56 10.43 1.60
CA VAL A 90 4.49 11.41 1.82
C VAL A 90 3.53 10.99 2.93
N GLY A 91 3.36 9.68 3.14
CA GLY A 91 2.47 9.09 4.15
C GLY A 91 3.08 8.90 5.54
N ARG A 92 4.35 9.27 5.77
CA ARG A 92 5.08 8.99 7.04
C ARG A 92 4.32 9.43 8.30
N ASP A 93 3.84 10.68 8.31
CA ASP A 93 3.11 11.26 9.43
C ASP A 93 1.71 10.62 9.59
N VAL A 94 1.08 10.23 8.48
CA VAL A 94 -0.24 9.58 8.46
C VAL A 94 -0.15 8.15 8.97
N LEU A 95 0.87 7.40 8.57
CA LEU A 95 1.13 6.04 9.04
C LEU A 95 1.40 6.03 10.54
N ALA A 96 2.28 6.92 11.03
CA ALA A 96 2.55 7.10 12.45
C ALA A 96 1.28 7.41 13.26
N ARG A 97 0.43 8.31 12.75
CA ARG A 97 -0.87 8.61 13.36
C ARG A 97 -1.76 7.37 13.45
N ILE A 98 -1.89 6.62 12.35
CA ILE A 98 -2.74 5.41 12.29
C ILE A 98 -2.30 4.39 13.34
N VAL A 99 -1.02 4.00 13.38
CA VAL A 99 -0.57 2.98 14.33
C VAL A 99 -0.63 3.45 15.79
N THR A 100 -0.42 4.75 16.04
CA THR A 100 -0.61 5.36 17.36
C THR A 100 -2.08 5.28 17.79
N GLU A 101 -3.02 5.66 16.93
CA GLU A 101 -4.47 5.62 17.23
C GLU A 101 -4.99 4.18 17.42
N LEU A 102 -4.31 3.19 16.82
CA LEU A 102 -4.57 1.75 17.03
C LEU A 102 -3.97 1.21 18.34
N GLY A 103 -3.20 2.02 19.07
CA GLY A 103 -2.70 1.72 20.42
C GLY A 103 -1.26 1.20 20.49
N ALA A 104 -0.49 1.30 19.41
CA ALA A 104 0.94 0.94 19.41
C ALA A 104 1.78 1.97 20.18
N GLU A 105 2.91 1.53 20.74
CA GLU A 105 4.04 2.40 21.08
C GLU A 105 4.84 2.65 19.80
N VAL A 106 5.05 3.92 19.45
CA VAL A 106 5.66 4.29 18.16
C VAL A 106 7.00 4.99 18.37
N VAL A 107 8.03 4.51 17.68
CA VAL A 107 9.31 5.20 17.48
C VAL A 107 9.32 5.73 16.05
N LEU A 108 9.85 6.95 15.85
CA LEU A 108 9.96 7.58 14.54
C LEU A 108 11.45 7.69 14.19
N LEU A 109 11.87 7.02 13.12
CA LEU A 109 13.28 6.94 12.74
C LEU A 109 13.51 7.31 11.28
N GLY A 110 14.74 7.74 10.99
CA GLY A 110 15.23 7.88 9.62
C GLY A 110 14.56 8.98 8.79
N ARG A 111 13.93 9.99 9.41
CA ARG A 111 13.35 11.12 8.67
C ARG A 111 14.40 11.83 7.82
N SER A 112 14.03 12.09 6.56
CA SER A 112 14.85 12.81 5.59
C SER A 112 14.09 14.00 5.04
N GLU A 113 14.80 15.13 4.92
CA GLU A 113 14.35 16.33 4.20
C GLU A 113 14.68 16.27 2.70
N LYS A 114 15.49 15.27 2.29
CA LYS A 114 15.78 14.98 0.89
C LYS A 114 14.98 13.78 0.42
N PHE A 115 14.54 13.79 -0.84
CA PHE A 115 13.87 12.65 -1.44
C PHE A 115 14.79 11.42 -1.43
N ILE A 116 14.23 10.30 -1.00
CA ILE A 116 14.86 8.99 -0.99
C ILE A 116 14.02 8.09 -1.90
N PRO A 117 14.55 7.68 -3.07
CA PRO A 117 13.85 6.77 -3.96
C PRO A 117 13.86 5.36 -3.36
N VAL A 118 12.70 4.93 -2.86
CA VAL A 118 12.50 3.59 -2.31
C VAL A 118 11.81 2.73 -3.36
N ASP A 119 12.48 1.66 -3.77
CA ASP A 119 11.89 0.56 -4.55
C ASP A 119 11.68 -0.64 -3.63
N THR A 120 10.42 -0.98 -3.37
CA THR A 120 10.05 -2.08 -2.47
C THR A 120 10.39 -3.46 -3.04
N GLU A 121 10.65 -3.57 -4.34
CA GLU A 121 11.14 -4.80 -4.98
C GLU A 121 12.68 -4.92 -4.91
N ALA A 122 13.36 -3.83 -4.56
CA ALA A 122 14.83 -3.72 -4.50
C ALA A 122 15.28 -2.78 -3.37
N VAL A 123 14.92 -3.12 -2.13
CA VAL A 123 15.27 -2.32 -0.94
C VAL A 123 16.78 -2.13 -0.86
N ARG A 124 17.24 -0.88 -0.68
CA ARG A 124 18.66 -0.53 -0.72
C ARG A 124 19.41 -1.17 0.45
N SER A 125 20.70 -1.46 0.27
CA SER A 125 21.55 -2.02 1.32
C SER A 125 21.60 -1.16 2.58
N GLU A 126 21.51 0.16 2.42
CA GLU A 126 21.48 1.14 3.49
C GLU A 126 20.20 1.00 4.32
N ASP A 127 19.04 0.84 3.66
CA ASP A 127 17.75 0.66 4.34
C ASP A 127 17.65 -0.72 5.02
N GLN A 128 18.28 -1.74 4.44
CA GLN A 128 18.42 -3.05 5.07
C GLN A 128 19.27 -2.96 6.35
N ALA A 129 20.43 -2.28 6.28
CA ALA A 129 21.31 -2.11 7.43
C ALA A 129 20.66 -1.30 8.56
N LEU A 130 19.95 -0.22 8.22
CA LEU A 130 19.20 0.58 9.19
C LEU A 130 18.17 -0.25 9.95
N ALA A 131 17.39 -1.08 9.24
CA ALA A 131 16.38 -1.93 9.87
C ALA A 131 16.99 -2.95 10.84
N LEU A 132 18.10 -3.59 10.45
CA LEU A 132 18.84 -4.52 11.32
C LEU A 132 19.38 -3.82 12.58
N ASP A 133 19.91 -2.60 12.43
CA ASP A 133 20.43 -1.81 13.55
C ASP A 133 19.32 -1.42 14.52
N TRP A 134 18.19 -0.90 14.02
CA TRP A 134 17.07 -0.50 14.85
C TRP A 134 16.41 -1.68 15.56
N ALA A 135 16.20 -2.80 14.87
CA ALA A 135 15.64 -4.01 15.47
C ALA A 135 16.49 -4.52 16.64
N ARG A 136 17.82 -4.54 16.47
CA ARG A 136 18.78 -4.93 17.52
C ARG A 136 18.74 -3.98 18.71
N ASP A 137 18.70 -2.68 18.47
CA ASP A 137 18.95 -1.67 19.51
C ASP A 137 17.68 -1.24 20.27
N LEU A 138 16.49 -1.42 19.68
CA LEU A 138 15.25 -0.83 20.19
C LEU A 138 14.17 -1.84 20.61
N SER A 139 14.41 -3.15 20.47
CA SER A 139 13.46 -4.22 20.78
C SER A 139 12.08 -3.98 20.14
N LEU A 140 12.08 -3.76 18.82
CA LEU A 140 10.88 -3.49 18.04
C LEU A 140 10.16 -4.82 17.72
N ASP A 141 8.83 -4.80 17.67
CA ASP A 141 8.04 -5.93 17.17
C ASP A 141 7.97 -5.94 15.63
N ALA A 142 8.08 -4.77 14.99
CA ALA A 142 8.17 -4.60 13.55
C ALA A 142 8.61 -3.18 13.17
N ILE A 143 9.08 -3.03 11.92
CA ILE A 143 9.39 -1.73 11.30
C ILE A 143 8.45 -1.55 10.11
N LEU A 144 7.75 -0.42 10.05
CA LEU A 144 6.82 -0.08 8.97
C LEU A 144 7.34 1.08 8.15
N SER A 145 7.09 1.05 6.85
CA SER A 145 7.40 2.14 5.94
C SER A 145 6.57 2.03 4.65
N THR A 146 6.79 2.94 3.71
CA THR A 146 6.18 2.90 2.38
C THR A 146 7.15 3.39 1.31
N ASP A 147 6.82 3.29 0.03
CA ASP A 147 7.60 4.01 -1.00
C ASP A 147 7.34 5.53 -0.99
N GLY A 148 7.94 6.25 -1.94
CA GLY A 148 7.94 7.71 -1.96
C GLY A 148 6.54 8.34 -1.97
N ASP A 149 5.62 7.82 -2.79
CA ASP A 149 4.23 8.29 -2.83
C ASP A 149 3.24 7.46 -2.01
N SER A 150 3.78 6.55 -1.19
CA SER A 150 3.03 5.74 -0.22
C SER A 150 1.94 4.86 -0.85
N ASP A 151 2.19 4.31 -2.04
CA ASP A 151 1.30 3.32 -2.68
C ASP A 151 1.76 1.86 -2.49
N ARG A 152 2.97 1.66 -1.96
CA ARG A 152 3.54 0.35 -1.63
C ARG A 152 3.95 0.26 -0.16
N PRO A 153 3.65 -0.85 0.54
CA PRO A 153 4.13 -1.11 1.89
C PRO A 153 5.59 -1.56 1.92
N LEU A 154 6.23 -1.30 3.05
CA LEU A 154 7.42 -1.99 3.52
C LEU A 154 7.20 -2.42 4.98
N LEU A 155 7.38 -3.70 5.26
CA LEU A 155 7.26 -4.25 6.60
C LEU A 155 8.49 -5.10 6.89
N ALA A 156 9.21 -4.80 7.95
CA ALA A 156 10.23 -5.68 8.50
C ALA A 156 9.70 -6.36 9.76
N ASP A 157 10.14 -7.60 9.98
CA ASP A 157 9.87 -8.34 11.22
C ASP A 157 10.70 -7.83 12.41
N GLU A 158 10.59 -8.50 13.56
CA GLU A 158 11.29 -8.16 14.80
C GLU A 158 12.82 -8.28 14.70
N THR A 159 13.32 -8.94 13.64
CA THR A 159 14.76 -9.08 13.37
C THR A 159 15.29 -8.00 12.45
N GLY A 160 14.41 -7.13 11.91
CA GLY A 160 14.75 -6.12 10.92
C GLY A 160 14.82 -6.68 9.49
N ALA A 161 14.32 -7.89 9.25
CA ALA A 161 14.30 -8.46 7.91
C ALA A 161 13.07 -7.96 7.13
N TRP A 162 13.32 -7.22 6.05
CA TRP A 162 12.26 -6.73 5.16
C TRP A 162 11.54 -7.88 4.47
N MET A 163 10.22 -7.97 4.68
CA MET A 163 9.36 -8.92 4.03
C MET A 163 9.14 -8.53 2.56
N ARG A 164 9.19 -9.52 1.67
CA ARG A 164 8.78 -9.30 0.27
C ARG A 164 7.30 -8.92 0.19
N GLY A 165 6.96 -7.99 -0.69
CA GLY A 165 5.59 -7.51 -0.85
C GLY A 165 4.58 -8.59 -1.26
N ASP A 166 4.98 -9.58 -2.06
CA ASP A 166 4.13 -10.72 -2.41
C ASP A 166 3.83 -11.65 -1.23
N VAL A 167 4.79 -11.86 -0.33
CA VAL A 167 4.58 -12.61 0.92
C VAL A 167 3.63 -11.84 1.84
N LEU A 168 3.84 -10.52 1.99
CA LEU A 168 2.95 -9.64 2.74
C LEU A 168 1.52 -9.65 2.17
N GLY A 169 1.37 -9.69 0.85
CA GLY A 169 0.09 -9.82 0.16
C GLY A 169 -0.66 -11.11 0.50
N ILE A 170 0.04 -12.25 0.54
CA ILE A 170 -0.55 -13.55 0.96
C ILE A 170 -1.05 -13.46 2.40
N LEU A 171 -0.20 -13.01 3.33
CA LEU A 171 -0.53 -12.93 4.75
C LEU A 171 -1.69 -11.95 5.01
N CYS A 172 -1.71 -10.82 4.31
CA CYS A 172 -2.83 -9.86 4.36
C CYS A 172 -4.13 -10.52 3.90
N ALA A 173 -4.12 -11.18 2.74
CA ALA A 173 -5.32 -11.82 2.20
C ALA A 173 -5.84 -12.94 3.13
N GLN A 174 -4.95 -13.71 3.76
CA GLN A 174 -5.33 -14.70 4.78
C GLN A 174 -5.92 -14.04 6.03
N ALA A 175 -5.28 -12.98 6.55
CA ALA A 175 -5.74 -12.25 7.73
C ALA A 175 -7.13 -11.62 7.52
N LEU A 176 -7.44 -11.19 6.29
CA LEU A 176 -8.74 -10.62 5.92
C LEU A 176 -9.78 -11.66 5.52
N GLY A 177 -9.42 -12.94 5.45
CA GLY A 177 -10.31 -14.04 5.04
C GLY A 177 -10.78 -13.94 3.59
N ILE A 178 -9.89 -13.52 2.68
CA ILE A 178 -10.19 -13.40 1.24
C ILE A 178 -10.31 -14.79 0.60
N GLU A 179 -11.33 -14.99 -0.23
CA GLU A 179 -11.58 -16.25 -0.94
C GLU A 179 -10.72 -16.42 -2.19
N ALA A 180 -10.59 -15.36 -3.00
CA ALA A 180 -9.90 -15.41 -4.28
C ALA A 180 -8.93 -14.25 -4.50
N VAL A 181 -7.80 -14.55 -5.14
CA VAL A 181 -6.68 -13.62 -5.33
C VAL A 181 -6.35 -13.47 -6.82
N ALA A 182 -6.15 -12.23 -7.27
CA ALA A 182 -5.49 -11.94 -8.54
C ALA A 182 -4.08 -11.38 -8.31
N THR A 183 -3.06 -11.93 -8.96
CA THR A 183 -1.69 -11.47 -8.75
C THR A 183 -0.80 -11.70 -9.97
N PRO A 184 0.20 -10.84 -10.27
CA PRO A 184 1.07 -11.05 -11.41
C PRO A 184 1.87 -12.35 -11.37
N VAL A 185 2.34 -12.80 -12.53
CA VAL A 185 3.27 -13.93 -12.66
C VAL A 185 4.61 -13.75 -11.93
N SER A 186 4.98 -12.51 -11.55
CA SER A 186 6.20 -12.23 -10.79
C SER A 186 6.09 -12.53 -9.29
N CYS A 187 4.87 -12.70 -8.76
CA CYS A 187 4.66 -13.02 -7.34
C CYS A 187 4.98 -14.48 -7.03
N ASN A 188 5.40 -14.75 -5.80
CA ASN A 188 5.80 -16.09 -5.35
C ASN A 188 4.72 -17.16 -5.57
N SER A 189 5.10 -18.41 -5.84
CA SER A 189 4.19 -19.56 -5.97
C SER A 189 3.56 -20.03 -4.66
N ALA A 190 4.00 -19.48 -3.53
CA ALA A 190 3.40 -19.71 -2.22
C ALA A 190 1.91 -19.37 -2.18
N VAL A 191 1.43 -18.43 -3.02
CA VAL A 191 0.00 -18.09 -3.07
C VAL A 191 -0.86 -19.30 -3.46
N GLU A 192 -0.44 -20.11 -4.43
CA GLU A 192 -1.13 -21.37 -4.75
C GLU A 192 -0.76 -22.48 -3.76
N LEU A 193 0.53 -22.62 -3.43
CA LEU A 193 1.04 -23.73 -2.62
C LEU A 193 0.58 -23.70 -1.16
N SER A 194 0.20 -22.53 -0.65
CA SER A 194 -0.38 -22.37 0.69
C SER A 194 -1.73 -23.07 0.86
N GLY A 195 -2.46 -23.32 -0.24
CA GLY A 195 -3.82 -23.86 -0.19
C GLY A 195 -4.84 -22.95 0.50
N ALA A 196 -4.50 -21.67 0.73
CA ALA A 196 -5.31 -20.76 1.54
C ALA A 196 -6.50 -20.15 0.79
N PHE A 197 -6.47 -20.15 -0.54
CA PHE A 197 -7.45 -19.48 -1.40
C PHE A 197 -8.20 -20.47 -2.28
N ALA A 198 -9.48 -20.24 -2.49
CA ALA A 198 -10.31 -21.05 -3.37
C ALA A 198 -9.92 -20.88 -4.85
N ALA A 199 -9.42 -19.69 -5.22
CA ALA A 199 -8.91 -19.42 -6.55
C ALA A 199 -7.75 -18.43 -6.54
N VAL A 200 -6.77 -18.68 -7.40
CA VAL A 200 -5.67 -17.75 -7.69
C VAL A 200 -5.61 -17.52 -9.19
N ARG A 201 -5.66 -16.25 -9.60
CA ARG A 201 -5.61 -15.82 -11.00
C ARG A 201 -4.30 -15.09 -11.28
N ARG A 202 -3.43 -15.73 -12.07
CA ARG A 202 -2.19 -15.10 -12.55
C ARG A 202 -2.44 -14.10 -13.66
N THR A 203 -1.75 -12.96 -13.60
CA THR A 203 -1.86 -11.88 -14.58
C THR A 203 -0.51 -11.46 -15.15
N ARG A 204 -0.52 -10.65 -16.22
CA ARG A 204 0.65 -9.83 -16.58
C ARG A 204 0.93 -8.80 -15.47
N ILE A 205 2.16 -8.29 -15.43
CA ILE A 205 2.60 -7.27 -14.46
C ILE A 205 1.89 -5.94 -14.76
N GLY A 206 1.40 -5.28 -13.70
CA GLY A 206 0.70 -4.00 -13.75
C GLY A 206 -0.74 -4.08 -13.24
N SER A 207 -1.12 -3.13 -12.38
CA SER A 207 -2.44 -3.06 -11.76
C SER A 207 -3.64 -3.15 -12.70
N PRO A 208 -3.65 -2.61 -13.94
CA PRO A 208 -4.82 -2.77 -14.82
C PRO A 208 -5.17 -4.23 -15.11
N PHE A 209 -4.16 -5.10 -15.25
CA PHE A 209 -4.40 -6.54 -15.48
C PHE A 209 -4.86 -7.24 -14.21
N VAL A 210 -4.36 -6.82 -13.05
CA VAL A 210 -4.80 -7.31 -11.74
C VAL A 210 -6.26 -6.95 -11.52
N ILE A 211 -6.65 -5.69 -11.76
CA ILE A 211 -8.04 -5.20 -11.62
C ILE A 211 -8.97 -5.94 -12.59
N GLU A 212 -8.57 -6.13 -13.85
CA GLU A 212 -9.35 -6.92 -14.82
C GLU A 212 -9.61 -8.35 -14.31
N ALA A 213 -8.58 -9.01 -13.77
CA ALA A 213 -8.71 -10.34 -13.19
C ALA A 213 -9.56 -10.37 -11.91
N MET A 214 -9.44 -9.36 -11.04
CA MET A 214 -10.29 -9.21 -9.85
C MET A 214 -11.76 -9.10 -10.24
N ASN A 215 -12.07 -8.27 -11.25
CA ASN A 215 -13.43 -8.11 -11.75
C ASN A 215 -14.02 -9.40 -12.31
N ALA A 216 -13.21 -10.24 -12.96
CA ALA A 216 -13.65 -11.55 -13.42
C ALA A 216 -13.94 -12.51 -12.25
N LEU A 217 -13.10 -12.51 -11.20
CA LEU A 217 -13.29 -13.35 -10.02
C LEU A 217 -14.57 -12.99 -9.23
N LEU A 218 -15.01 -11.72 -9.27
CA LEU A 218 -16.24 -11.30 -8.61
C LEU A 218 -17.52 -11.99 -9.10
N ALA A 219 -17.47 -12.65 -10.27
CA ALA A 219 -18.60 -13.45 -10.75
C ALA A 219 -18.84 -14.71 -9.90
N ASP A 220 -17.78 -15.26 -9.30
CA ASP A 220 -17.80 -16.58 -8.66
C ASP A 220 -17.49 -16.53 -7.15
N PHE A 221 -16.89 -15.44 -6.65
CA PHE A 221 -16.39 -15.33 -5.27
C PHE A 221 -16.93 -14.10 -4.53
N GLY A 222 -17.21 -14.26 -3.23
CA GLY A 222 -17.81 -13.22 -2.40
C GLY A 222 -16.78 -12.21 -1.85
N SER A 223 -15.50 -12.59 -1.81
CA SER A 223 -14.39 -11.73 -1.41
C SER A 223 -13.19 -11.91 -2.32
N VAL A 224 -12.75 -10.81 -2.92
CA VAL A 224 -11.67 -10.80 -3.90
C VAL A 224 -10.67 -9.71 -3.56
N CYS A 225 -9.38 -10.03 -3.64
CA CYS A 225 -8.31 -9.05 -3.61
C CYS A 225 -7.34 -9.27 -4.76
N GLY A 226 -6.45 -8.29 -4.95
CA GLY A 226 -5.27 -8.46 -5.76
C GLY A 226 -4.07 -7.77 -5.13
N TYR A 227 -2.88 -8.23 -5.48
CA TYR A 227 -1.64 -7.60 -5.04
C TYR A 227 -0.50 -7.88 -6.01
N GLU A 228 0.55 -7.07 -5.94
CA GLU A 228 1.76 -7.20 -6.76
C GLU A 228 3.01 -7.46 -5.89
N ALA A 229 4.13 -7.83 -6.52
CA ALA A 229 5.37 -8.17 -5.81
C ALA A 229 5.99 -6.99 -5.05
N ASN A 230 5.69 -5.76 -5.49
CA ASN A 230 5.99 -4.52 -4.78
C ASN A 230 5.15 -4.31 -3.50
N GLY A 231 4.20 -5.20 -3.19
CA GLY A 231 3.38 -5.17 -1.98
C GLY A 231 2.10 -4.34 -2.10
N GLY A 232 1.92 -3.57 -3.17
CA GLY A 232 0.69 -2.84 -3.42
C GLY A 232 -0.51 -3.78 -3.42
N PHE A 233 -1.53 -3.47 -2.60
CA PHE A 233 -2.68 -4.33 -2.34
C PHE A 233 -4.00 -3.66 -2.74
N LEU A 234 -4.93 -4.42 -3.28
CA LEU A 234 -6.20 -3.94 -3.82
C LEU A 234 -7.34 -4.82 -3.29
N LEU A 235 -8.36 -4.20 -2.71
CA LEU A 235 -9.60 -4.88 -2.37
C LEU A 235 -10.64 -4.65 -3.47
N ALA A 236 -11.24 -5.71 -3.99
CA ALA A 236 -12.36 -5.61 -4.92
C ALA A 236 -13.71 -5.50 -4.18
N THR A 237 -13.78 -6.01 -2.95
CA THR A 237 -14.98 -5.95 -2.11
C THR A 237 -14.67 -5.35 -0.74
N PRO A 238 -15.66 -4.76 -0.07
CA PRO A 238 -15.54 -4.44 1.34
C PRO A 238 -15.27 -5.70 2.19
N VAL A 239 -14.40 -5.58 3.18
CA VAL A 239 -14.13 -6.64 4.18
C VAL A 239 -15.00 -6.40 5.41
N LYS A 240 -15.59 -7.46 5.97
CA LYS A 240 -16.43 -7.38 7.17
C LYS A 240 -15.82 -8.21 8.29
N ALA A 241 -15.58 -7.60 9.45
CA ALA A 241 -15.04 -8.28 10.63
C ALA A 241 -15.58 -7.64 11.90
N GLY A 242 -16.04 -8.45 12.87
CA GLY A 242 -16.49 -7.96 14.18
C GLY A 242 -17.60 -6.89 14.12
N GLY A 243 -18.50 -6.98 13.14
CA GLY A 243 -19.57 -5.99 12.92
C GLY A 243 -19.13 -4.68 12.26
N ARG A 244 -17.86 -4.56 11.85
CA ARG A 244 -17.28 -3.40 11.17
C ARG A 244 -17.03 -3.71 9.70
N ILE A 245 -16.91 -2.66 8.90
CA ILE A 245 -16.73 -2.75 7.45
C ILE A 245 -15.52 -1.91 7.03
N LEU A 246 -14.57 -2.52 6.33
CA LEU A 246 -13.47 -1.85 5.66
C LEU A 246 -13.79 -1.73 4.17
N ALA A 247 -13.97 -0.51 3.70
CA ALA A 247 -14.74 -0.27 2.49
C ALA A 247 -13.96 -0.25 1.15
N ALA A 248 -12.95 -1.07 0.84
CA ALA A 248 -12.14 -0.96 -0.42
C ALA A 248 -11.59 0.47 -0.77
N LEU A 249 -10.50 0.58 -1.51
CA LEU A 249 -10.03 1.87 -2.03
C LEU A 249 -10.12 1.82 -3.55
N PRO A 250 -10.34 2.96 -4.23
CA PRO A 250 -10.34 2.99 -5.70
C PRO A 250 -8.94 2.74 -6.30
N THR A 251 -7.91 2.59 -5.48
CA THR A 251 -6.51 2.36 -5.87
C THR A 251 -5.81 1.53 -4.80
N ARG A 252 -4.50 1.31 -4.95
CA ARG A 252 -3.67 0.54 -4.01
C ARG A 252 -3.78 1.05 -2.58
N ASP A 253 -3.71 0.12 -1.64
CA ASP A 253 -3.74 0.33 -0.20
C ASP A 253 -2.40 -0.15 0.39
N ALA A 254 -1.51 0.78 0.71
CA ALA A 254 -0.20 0.48 1.30
C ALA A 254 -0.31 0.18 2.80
N VAL A 255 -1.31 0.72 3.50
CA VAL A 255 -1.40 0.60 4.97
C VAL A 255 -2.06 -0.72 5.37
N LEU A 256 -3.10 -1.13 4.64
CA LEU A 256 -3.88 -2.32 4.97
C LEU A 256 -3.03 -3.60 5.14
N PRO A 257 -2.08 -3.94 4.24
CA PRO A 257 -1.31 -5.16 4.38
C PRO A 257 -0.51 -5.23 5.68
N MET A 258 0.12 -4.11 6.06
CA MET A 258 0.89 -4.03 7.30
C MET A 258 -0.01 -4.22 8.52
N LEU A 259 -1.14 -3.50 8.57
CA LEU A 259 -2.06 -3.57 9.71
C LEU A 259 -2.75 -4.92 9.84
N ALA A 260 -3.17 -5.52 8.72
CA ALA A 260 -3.83 -6.81 8.72
C ALA A 260 -2.93 -7.91 9.30
N VAL A 261 -1.66 -7.94 8.90
CA VAL A 261 -0.68 -8.90 9.42
C VAL A 261 -0.37 -8.65 10.90
N LEU A 262 -0.12 -7.40 11.29
CA LEU A 262 0.16 -7.06 12.69
C LEU A 262 -1.02 -7.40 13.61
N ALA A 263 -2.26 -7.08 13.20
CA ALA A 263 -3.45 -7.39 13.98
C ALA A 263 -3.72 -8.91 14.06
N ALA A 264 -3.47 -9.65 12.97
CA ALA A 264 -3.61 -11.11 12.95
C ALA A 264 -2.60 -11.80 13.87
N ALA A 265 -1.35 -11.34 13.91
CA ALA A 265 -0.30 -11.87 14.79
C ALA A 265 -0.63 -11.73 16.29
N ARG A 266 -1.54 -10.81 16.65
CA ARG A 266 -2.01 -10.58 18.02
C ARG A 266 -3.27 -11.36 18.40
N SER A 267 -3.99 -11.87 17.42
CA SER A 267 -5.20 -12.65 17.66
C SER A 267 -4.80 -14.07 18.09
N PRO A 268 -5.46 -14.68 19.09
CA PRO A 268 -5.17 -16.07 19.43
C PRO A 268 -5.44 -16.93 18.19
N GLN A 269 -4.41 -17.60 17.66
CA GLN A 269 -4.61 -18.53 16.56
C GLN A 269 -5.59 -19.62 17.02
N PRO A 270 -6.63 -19.95 16.22
CA PRO A 270 -7.30 -21.22 16.42
C PRO A 270 -6.25 -22.32 16.27
N ALA A 271 -6.16 -23.22 17.25
CA ALA A 271 -5.24 -24.35 17.22
C ALA A 271 -5.27 -25.00 15.84
N ALA A 272 -4.09 -25.16 15.23
CA ALA A 272 -3.95 -25.80 13.93
C ALA A 272 -4.75 -27.11 13.93
N ARG A 273 -5.63 -27.28 12.94
CA ARG A 273 -6.30 -28.55 12.73
C ARG A 273 -5.20 -29.56 12.35
N GLU A 274 -4.96 -30.52 13.25
CA GLU A 274 -4.15 -31.72 13.00
C GLU A 274 -4.65 -32.51 11.79
#